data_AF-A0A8T3MEY5-F1
#
_entry.id   AF-A0A8T3MEY5-F1
#
_cell.length_a   1.000
_cell.length_b   1.000
_cell.length_c   1.000
_cell.angle_alpha   90.00
_cell.angle_beta   90.00
_cell.angle_gamma   90.00
#
_symmetry.space_group_name_H-M   'P 1'
#
loop_
_entity.id
_entity.type
_entity.pdbx_description
1 polymer ?
#
loop_
_entity_poly.entity_id
_entity_poly.type
_entity_poly.pdbx_seq_one_letter_code
_entity_poly.pdbx_strand_id
1 'polypeptide(L)'
;MPTKPVEFVISTAPGGGSDIYARLMQGIIDKAKLSPQPVNPLNKDGGSGAVAFNYVFEKKGDMHAIMITLNSFWTTLITQKLPYKPDDFTPIASL
;
A
#
# COMPACT_ATOMS: atom_id res chain seq x y z
N MET A 1 11.08 13.39 -5.19
CA MET A 1 9.67 13.69 -5.50
C MET A 1 9.22 12.76 -6.63
N PRO A 2 7.98 12.26 -6.62
CA PRO A 2 7.52 11.31 -7.62
C PRO A 2 7.51 11.94 -9.03
N THR A 3 8.06 11.23 -10.00
CA THR A 3 8.19 11.63 -11.41
C THR A 3 7.22 10.90 -12.34
N LYS A 4 6.55 9.85 -11.83
CA LYS A 4 5.49 9.08 -12.50
C LYS A 4 4.30 8.90 -11.54
N PRO A 5 3.13 8.43 -12.02
CA PRO A 5 2.01 8.08 -11.14
C PRO A 5 2.44 7.17 -9.99
N VAL A 6 1.90 7.41 -8.79
CA VAL A 6 2.17 6.62 -7.59
C VAL A 6 1.10 5.54 -7.49
N GLU A 7 1.52 4.29 -7.31
CA GLU A 7 0.66 3.15 -7.06
C GLU A 7 0.29 3.11 -5.58
N PHE A 8 -1.00 3.21 -5.27
CA PHE A 8 -1.52 3.02 -3.92
C PHE A 8 -2.03 1.59 -3.76
N VAL A 9 -1.14 0.73 -3.31
CA VAL A 9 -1.32 -0.72 -3.20
C VAL A 9 -2.27 -1.06 -2.06
N ILE A 10 -3.25 -1.92 -2.36
CA ILE A 10 -4.32 -2.32 -1.44
C ILE A 10 -4.30 -3.84 -1.30
N SER A 11 -4.26 -4.33 -0.06
CA SER A 11 -4.16 -5.76 0.26
C SER A 11 -5.49 -6.51 0.28
N THR A 12 -6.62 -5.82 0.03
CA THR A 12 -7.97 -6.41 -0.04
C THR A 12 -8.55 -6.31 -1.44
N ALA A 13 -9.56 -7.15 -1.70
CA ALA A 13 -10.36 -7.06 -2.92
C ALA A 13 -11.07 -5.70 -3.05
N PRO A 14 -11.43 -5.29 -4.28
CA PRO A 14 -12.24 -4.09 -4.52
C PRO A 14 -13.53 -4.09 -3.68
N GLY A 15 -13.88 -2.93 -3.12
CA GLY A 15 -15.04 -2.78 -2.23
C GLY A 15 -14.81 -3.18 -0.77
N GLY A 16 -13.65 -3.73 -0.42
CA GLY A 16 -13.24 -3.92 0.98
C GLY A 16 -12.95 -2.59 1.70
N GLY A 17 -12.92 -2.59 3.03
CA GLY A 17 -12.71 -1.38 3.82
C GLY A 17 -11.43 -0.61 3.47
N SER A 18 -10.33 -1.33 3.20
CA SER A 18 -9.06 -0.68 2.78
C SER A 18 -9.11 -0.11 1.36
N ASP A 19 -9.93 -0.68 0.47
CA ASP A 19 -10.14 -0.15 -0.88
C ASP A 19 -10.97 1.14 -0.85
N ILE A 20 -12.05 1.15 -0.06
CA ILE A 20 -12.87 2.35 0.16
C ILE A 20 -12.00 3.48 0.72
N TYR A 21 -11.17 3.17 1.72
CA TYR A 21 -10.27 4.15 2.31
C TYR A 21 -9.24 4.68 1.31
N ALA A 22 -8.58 3.81 0.55
CA ALA A 22 -7.56 4.21 -0.42
C ALA A 22 -8.14 5.10 -1.52
N ARG A 23 -9.36 4.82 -1.99
CA ARG A 23 -10.07 5.66 -2.98
C ARG A 23 -10.49 7.01 -2.40
N LEU A 24 -10.96 7.04 -1.15
CA LEU A 24 -11.23 8.30 -0.44
C LEU A 24 -9.97 9.17 -0.36
N MET A 25 -8.85 8.56 0.04
CA MET A 25 -7.56 9.26 0.12
C MET A 25 -7.07 9.75 -1.24
N GLN A 26 -7.22 8.96 -2.30
CA GLN A 26 -6.92 9.41 -3.68
C GLN A 26 -7.72 10.67 -4.04
N GLY A 27 -9.04 10.68 -3.77
CA GLY A 27 -9.87 11.86 -4.00
C GLY A 27 -9.43 13.09 -3.19
N ILE A 28 -8.99 12.91 -1.94
CA ILE A 28 -8.48 13.99 -1.10
C ILE A 28 -7.15 14.51 -1.64
N ILE A 29 -6.21 13.63 -1.98
CA ILE A 29 -4.89 13.97 -2.54
C ILE A 29 -5.05 14.81 -3.81
N ASP A 30 -5.94 14.39 -4.70
CA ASP A 30 -6.19 15.10 -5.95
C ASP A 30 -6.86 16.46 -5.71
N LYS A 31 -7.89 16.51 -4.87
CA LYS A 31 -8.61 17.75 -4.56
C LYS A 31 -7.72 18.79 -3.88
N ALA A 32 -6.87 18.36 -2.96
CA ALA A 32 -5.96 19.22 -2.21
C ALA A 32 -4.60 19.42 -2.91
N LYS A 33 -4.38 18.82 -4.08
CA LYS A 33 -3.12 18.89 -4.85
C LYS A 33 -1.89 18.52 -4.01
N LEU A 34 -2.02 17.47 -3.19
CA LEU A 34 -0.98 17.04 -2.24
C LEU A 34 0.17 16.27 -2.93
N SER A 35 -0.01 15.86 -4.17
CA SER A 35 1.01 15.17 -4.96
C SER A 35 1.14 15.83 -6.34
N PRO A 36 2.36 15.97 -6.87
CA PRO A 36 2.58 16.44 -8.25
C PRO A 36 2.18 15.40 -9.31
N GLN A 37 1.93 14.15 -8.88
CA GLN A 37 1.58 13.02 -9.73
C GLN A 37 0.30 12.34 -9.22
N PRO A 38 -0.52 11.76 -10.09
CA PRO A 38 -1.73 11.05 -9.66
C PRO A 38 -1.37 9.85 -8.78
N VAL A 39 -2.17 9.62 -7.75
CA VAL A 39 -2.04 8.48 -6.82
C VAL A 39 -3.15 7.49 -7.13
N ASN A 40 -2.82 6.36 -7.74
CA ASN A 40 -3.79 5.43 -8.31
C ASN A 40 -3.95 4.17 -7.43
N PRO A 41 -5.17 3.88 -6.94
CA PRO A 41 -5.50 2.64 -6.25
C PRO A 41 -5.17 1.40 -7.09
N LEU A 42 -4.44 0.44 -6.50
CA LEU A 42 -4.08 -0.83 -7.12
C LEU A 42 -4.34 -1.99 -6.16
N ASN A 43 -5.39 -2.77 -6.42
CA ASN A 43 -5.70 -3.96 -5.62
C ASN A 43 -4.72 -5.11 -5.95
N LYS A 44 -4.14 -5.67 -4.90
CA LYS A 44 -3.23 -6.83 -4.90
C LYS A 44 -3.66 -7.77 -3.78
N ASP A 45 -4.85 -8.32 -3.91
CA ASP A 45 -5.44 -9.24 -2.94
C ASP A 45 -4.84 -10.65 -3.00
N GLY A 46 -5.08 -11.43 -1.94
CA GLY A 46 -4.59 -12.80 -1.82
C GLY A 46 -3.59 -13.01 -0.67
N GLY A 47 -3.53 -14.24 -0.17
CA GLY A 47 -2.56 -14.66 0.85
C GLY A 47 -2.65 -13.86 2.16
N SER A 48 -3.84 -13.37 2.55
CA SER A 48 -4.01 -12.50 3.71
C SER A 48 -3.16 -11.21 3.65
N GLY A 49 -2.96 -10.69 2.43
CA GLY A 49 -2.18 -9.51 2.13
C GLY A 49 -0.73 -9.78 1.68
N ALA A 50 -0.26 -11.02 1.76
CA ALA A 50 1.10 -11.39 1.34
C ALA A 50 1.42 -10.98 -0.11
N VAL A 51 0.44 -11.01 -1.01
CA VAL A 51 0.61 -10.58 -2.42
C VAL A 51 0.96 -9.09 -2.51
N ALA A 52 0.23 -8.23 -1.79
CA ALA A 52 0.52 -6.80 -1.71
C ALA A 52 1.86 -6.53 -1.03
N PHE A 53 2.19 -7.27 0.04
CA PHE A 53 3.44 -7.11 0.77
C PHE A 53 4.64 -7.43 -0.11
N ASN A 54 4.60 -8.56 -0.84
CA ASN A 54 5.63 -8.94 -1.80
C ASN A 54 5.80 -7.86 -2.89
N TYR A 55 4.69 -7.39 -3.46
CA TYR A 55 4.71 -6.40 -4.53
C TYR A 55 5.42 -5.09 -4.13
N VAL A 56 5.18 -4.63 -2.89
CA VAL A 56 5.80 -3.40 -2.37
C VAL A 56 7.23 -3.65 -1.94
N PHE A 57 7.52 -4.82 -1.37
CA PHE A 57 8.88 -5.21 -1.00
C PHE A 57 9.81 -5.30 -2.20
N GLU A 58 9.34 -5.86 -3.33
CA GLU A 58 10.09 -5.91 -4.60
C GLU A 58 10.38 -4.51 -5.17
N LYS A 59 9.63 -3.49 -4.74
CA LYS A 59 9.80 -2.08 -5.12
C LYS A 59 10.61 -1.28 -4.10
N LYS A 60 11.41 -1.93 -3.26
CA LYS A 60 12.29 -1.26 -2.29
C LYS A 60 13.12 -0.16 -2.98
N GLY A 61 13.00 1.07 -2.49
CA GLY A 61 13.65 2.26 -3.05
C GLY A 61 12.88 2.98 -4.16
N ASP A 62 11.77 2.43 -4.67
CA ASP A 62 10.88 3.13 -5.58
C ASP A 62 9.92 4.05 -4.79
N MET A 63 10.00 5.36 -5.05
CA MET A 63 9.11 6.36 -4.42
C MET A 63 7.68 6.38 -5.00
N HIS A 64 7.36 5.46 -5.90
CA HIS A 64 6.09 5.41 -6.64
C HIS A 64 5.20 4.23 -6.25
N ALA A 65 5.49 3.54 -5.16
CA ALA A 65 4.58 2.56 -4.58
C ALA A 65 4.44 2.80 -3.08
N ILE A 66 3.21 3.03 -2.65
CA ILE A 66 2.82 3.11 -1.24
C ILE A 66 1.73 2.09 -0.99
N MET A 67 1.59 1.63 0.25
CA MET A 67 0.63 0.59 0.59
C MET A 67 -0.16 0.96 1.82
N ILE A 68 -1.46 0.66 1.79
CA ILE A 68 -2.27 0.65 3.01
C ILE A 68 -2.11 -0.71 3.70
N THR A 69 -1.76 -0.66 4.97
CA THR A 69 -1.62 -1.85 5.82
C THR A 69 -2.77 -1.94 6.81
N LEU A 70 -3.22 -3.16 7.08
CA LEU A 70 -4.12 -3.49 8.18
C LEU A 70 -3.35 -4.25 9.27
N ASN A 71 -4.01 -4.66 10.35
CA ASN A 71 -3.42 -5.56 11.36
C ASN A 71 -2.84 -6.85 10.75
N SER A 72 -3.36 -7.26 9.58
CA SER A 72 -2.85 -8.38 8.80
C SER A 72 -1.38 -8.24 8.41
N PHE A 73 -0.85 -7.01 8.30
CA PHE A 73 0.56 -6.79 8.03
C PHE A 73 1.44 -7.49 9.06
N TRP A 74 1.17 -7.30 10.35
CA TRP A 74 1.92 -7.95 11.43
C TRP A 74 1.67 -9.45 11.48
N THR A 75 0.41 -9.87 11.48
CA THR A 75 0.06 -11.28 11.68
C THR A 75 0.52 -12.14 10.51
N THR A 76 0.39 -11.69 9.27
CA THR A 76 0.75 -12.46 8.07
C THR A 76 2.26 -12.63 7.93
N LEU A 77 3.05 -11.57 8.19
CA LEU A 77 4.51 -11.65 8.20
C LEU A 77 5.01 -12.73 9.16
N ILE A 78 4.46 -12.76 10.38
CA ILE A 78 4.85 -13.71 11.43
C ILE A 78 4.33 -15.12 11.13
N THR A 79 3.04 -15.26 10.85
CA THR A 79 2.38 -16.58 10.71
C THR A 79 2.81 -17.32 9.45
N GLN A 80 3.03 -16.61 8.34
CA GLN A 80 3.47 -17.21 7.08
C GLN A 80 5.00 -17.28 6.94
N LYS A 81 5.76 -16.77 7.93
CA LYS A 81 7.23 -16.75 7.93
C LYS A 81 7.79 -16.14 6.64
N LEU A 82 7.25 -14.99 6.25
CA LEU A 82 7.71 -14.28 5.06
C LEU A 82 9.19 -13.88 5.25
N PRO A 83 10.00 -13.82 4.17
CA PRO A 83 11.45 -13.65 4.28
C PRO A 83 11.90 -12.23 4.65
N TYR A 84 10.96 -11.34 4.96
CA TYR A 84 11.17 -9.93 5.29
C TYR A 84 10.41 -9.55 6.56
N LYS A 85 10.86 -8.46 7.17
CA LYS A 85 10.35 -7.95 8.45
C LYS A 85 9.59 -6.65 8.25
N PRO A 86 8.76 -6.23 9.22
CA PRO A 86 8.15 -4.90 9.23
C PRO A 86 9.15 -3.77 9.01
N ASP A 87 10.35 -3.90 9.59
CA ASP A 87 11.44 -2.92 9.49
C ASP A 87 12.03 -2.77 8.07
N ASP A 88 11.74 -3.72 7.17
CA ASP A 88 12.13 -3.60 5.76
C ASP A 88 11.24 -2.62 4.99
N PHE A 89 10.13 -2.17 5.58
CA PHE A 89 9.21 -1.19 5.04
C PHE A 89 9.40 0.17 5.71
N THR A 90 9.18 1.25 4.97
CA THR A 90 9.22 2.61 5.52
C THR A 90 7.82 3.02 5.99
N PRO A 91 7.59 3.23 7.31
CA PRO A 91 6.30 3.70 7.79
C PRO A 91 6.08 5.16 7.34
N ILE A 92 4.94 5.42 6.70
CA ILE A 92 4.59 6.76 6.18
C ILE A 92 3.68 7.50 7.16
N ALA A 93 2.63 6.83 7.65
CA ALA A 93 1.66 7.37 8.58
C ALA A 93 0.94 6.25 9.33
N SER A 94 0.42 6.57 10.51
CA SER A 94 -0.55 5.74 11.25
C SER A 94 -1.84 6.57 11.41
N LEU A 95 -2.98 5.92 11.21
CA LEU A 95 -4.31 6.54 11.21
C LEU A 95 -5.21 5.85 12.24
#